data_AF-A0A2D9HES7-F1
#
_entry.id   AF-A0A2D9HES7-F1
#
_cell.length_a   1.000
_cell.length_b   1.000
_cell.length_c   1.000
_cell.angle_alpha   90.00
_cell.angle_beta   90.00
_cell.angle_gamma   90.00
#
_symmetry.space_group_name_H-M   'P 1'
#
loop_
_entity.id
_entity.type
_entity.pdbx_description
1 polymer ?
#
loop_
_entity_poly.entity_id
_entity_poly.type
_entity_poly.pdbx_seq_one_letter_code
_entity_poly.pdbx_strand_id
1 'polypeptide(L)'
;MKPFELGSSPVAAEHGIEAFELFCCYHLGIQETGEYRFGNVHDVARRFRVGTGVIKQALEDFHLRPEDFWNLDFDLVEAQVQISVASPGSDLRTMARTHWERLMTAKPAKRDWEAELRRDAAINAKTKWT
;
A
#
# COMPACT_ATOMS: atom_id res chain seq x y z
N MET A 1 21.00 -8.95 0.69
CA MET A 1 19.81 -8.09 0.88
C MET A 1 18.70 -9.00 1.36
N LYS A 2 17.98 -8.66 2.44
CA LYS A 2 16.99 -9.54 3.10
C LYS A 2 15.59 -9.30 2.55
N PRO A 3 14.74 -10.34 2.41
CA PRO A 3 13.34 -10.19 1.97
C PRO A 3 12.55 -9.22 2.86
N PHE A 4 11.37 -8.79 2.41
CA PHE A 4 10.49 -7.98 3.24
C PHE A 4 10.21 -8.69 4.58
N GLU A 5 10.47 -8.01 5.68
CA GLU A 5 10.19 -8.49 7.02
C GLU A 5 9.10 -7.59 7.61
N LEU A 6 7.94 -8.18 7.89
CA LEU A 6 6.88 -7.47 8.60
C LEU A 6 7.33 -7.27 10.04
N GLY A 7 7.42 -6.01 10.48
CA GLY A 7 7.76 -5.70 11.86
C GLY A 7 6.60 -5.99 12.82
N SER A 8 6.79 -5.66 14.09
CA SER A 8 5.76 -5.77 15.13
C SER A 8 5.47 -4.40 15.71
N SER A 9 4.19 -4.05 15.87
CA SER A 9 3.80 -2.77 16.42
C SER A 9 3.04 -2.92 17.74
N PRO A 10 3.64 -2.52 18.88
CA PRO A 10 2.95 -2.47 20.16
C PRO A 10 1.77 -1.51 20.15
N VAL A 11 1.91 -0.35 19.50
CA VAL A 11 0.83 0.64 19.41
C VAL A 11 -0.33 0.13 18.56
N ALA A 12 -0.04 -0.63 17.51
CA ALA A 12 -1.08 -1.25 16.70
C ALA A 12 -1.82 -2.33 17.50
N ALA A 13 -1.10 -3.16 18.25
CA ALA A 13 -1.69 -4.20 19.10
C ALA A 13 -2.62 -3.62 20.18
N GLU A 14 -2.24 -2.51 20.81
CA GLU A 14 -3.08 -1.80 21.80
C GLU A 14 -4.42 -1.33 21.22
N HIS A 15 -4.43 -0.98 19.92
CA HIS A 15 -5.59 -0.43 19.24
C HIS A 15 -6.28 -1.42 18.28
N GLY A 16 -5.87 -2.70 18.26
CA GLY A 16 -6.43 -3.71 17.36
C GLY A 16 -6.21 -3.40 15.87
N ILE A 17 -5.12 -2.72 15.54
CA ILE A 17 -4.76 -2.38 14.15
C ILE A 17 -3.94 -3.54 13.58
N GLU A 18 -4.56 -4.29 12.68
CA GLU A 18 -3.87 -5.35 11.94
C GLU A 18 -3.06 -4.79 10.77
N ALA A 19 -1.85 -5.29 10.56
CA ALA A 19 -0.95 -4.79 9.52
C ALA A 19 -1.58 -4.86 8.11
N PHE A 20 -2.32 -5.93 7.82
CA PHE A 20 -3.04 -6.04 6.54
C PHE A 20 -4.16 -5.01 6.41
N GLU A 21 -4.94 -4.78 7.46
CA GLU A 21 -6.02 -3.80 7.41
C GLU A 21 -5.47 -2.39 7.22
N LEU A 22 -4.35 -2.09 7.89
CA LEU A 22 -3.60 -0.85 7.70
C LEU A 22 -3.09 -0.72 6.27
N PHE A 23 -2.53 -1.78 5.68
CA PHE A 23 -2.12 -1.81 4.28
C PHE A 23 -3.29 -1.54 3.32
N CYS A 24 -4.42 -2.23 3.51
CA CYS A 24 -5.62 -2.05 2.70
C CYS A 24 -6.12 -0.61 2.70
N CYS A 25 -6.28 0.01 3.87
CA CYS A 25 -6.85 1.35 3.93
C CYS A 25 -5.84 2.45 3.58
N TYR A 26 -4.58 2.30 3.99
CA TYR A 26 -3.57 3.34 3.80
C TYR A 26 -3.00 3.34 2.39
N HIS A 27 -2.69 2.15 1.85
CA HIS A 27 -2.05 2.03 0.55
C HIS A 27 -3.03 1.82 -0.59
N LEU A 28 -4.08 1.03 -0.37
CA LEU A 28 -5.01 0.65 -1.44
C LEU A 28 -6.34 1.43 -1.41
N GLY A 29 -6.57 2.26 -0.39
CA GLY A 29 -7.81 3.03 -0.23
C GLY A 29 -9.06 2.18 0.04
N ILE A 30 -8.89 0.91 0.43
CA ILE A 30 -10.00 -0.01 0.67
C ILE A 30 -10.60 0.28 2.05
N GLN A 31 -11.89 0.61 2.07
CA GLN A 31 -12.66 0.88 3.28
C GLN A 31 -13.04 -0.43 3.99
N GLU A 32 -13.53 -0.32 5.22
CA GLU A 32 -14.01 -1.48 5.99
C GLU A 32 -15.16 -2.22 5.29
N THR A 33 -15.97 -1.49 4.52
CA THR A 33 -17.07 -2.04 3.70
C THR A 33 -16.59 -2.82 2.48
N GLY A 34 -15.29 -2.82 2.18
CA GLY A 34 -14.72 -3.41 0.97
C GLY A 34 -14.77 -2.51 -0.26
N GLU A 35 -15.29 -1.29 -0.14
CA GLU A 35 -15.35 -0.32 -1.22
C GLU A 35 -14.03 0.45 -1.36
N TYR A 36 -13.71 0.89 -2.57
CA TYR A 36 -12.59 1.78 -2.82
C TYR A 36 -12.96 3.24 -2.54
N ARG A 37 -12.15 3.91 -1.73
CA ARG A 37 -12.15 5.37 -1.59
C ARG A 37 -10.75 5.85 -1.27
N PHE A 38 -10.18 6.68 -2.15
CA PHE A 38 -8.90 7.33 -1.87
C PHE A 38 -9.02 8.16 -0.58
N GLY A 39 -8.16 7.86 0.39
CA GLY A 39 -8.19 8.46 1.72
C GLY A 39 -6.80 8.89 2.15
N ASN A 40 -6.73 9.88 3.03
CA ASN A 40 -5.47 10.31 3.62
C ASN A 40 -5.28 9.69 5.03
N VAL A 41 -4.15 9.97 5.67
CA VAL A 41 -3.83 9.47 7.02
C VAL A 41 -4.89 9.83 8.08
N HIS A 42 -5.61 10.95 7.94
CA HIS A 42 -6.69 11.32 8.85
C HIS A 42 -7.93 10.43 8.67
N ASP A 43 -8.23 10.01 7.44
CA ASP A 43 -9.34 9.09 7.18
C ASP A 43 -9.05 7.71 7.75
N VAL A 44 -7.81 7.24 7.62
CA VAL A 44 -7.33 6.01 8.25
C VAL A 44 -7.39 6.10 9.78
N ALA A 45 -6.91 7.21 10.36
CA ALA A 45 -6.95 7.43 11.80
C ALA A 45 -8.40 7.44 12.34
N ARG A 46 -9.33 8.06 11.60
CA ARG A 46 -10.76 8.06 11.92
C ARG A 46 -11.35 6.65 11.91
N ARG A 47 -10.96 5.81 10.95
CA ARG A 47 -11.41 4.40 10.86
C ARG A 47 -11.05 3.63 12.13
N PHE A 48 -9.81 3.75 12.60
CA PHE A 48 -9.35 3.06 13.81
C PHE A 48 -9.67 3.81 15.11
N ARG A 49 -10.31 4.98 15.05
CA ARG A 49 -10.63 5.84 16.20
C ARG A 49 -9.40 6.22 17.04
N VAL A 50 -8.27 6.45 16.36
CA VAL A 50 -6.99 6.83 16.96
C VAL A 50 -6.49 8.16 16.42
N GLY A 51 -5.42 8.70 17.01
CA GLY A 51 -4.71 9.84 16.45
C GLY A 51 -3.87 9.47 15.22
N THR A 52 -3.62 10.42 14.33
CA THR A 52 -2.74 10.20 13.15
C THR A 52 -1.31 9.82 13.53
N GLY A 53 -0.84 10.21 14.71
CA GLY A 53 0.44 9.76 15.26
C GLY A 53 0.52 8.25 15.46
N VAL A 54 -0.56 7.63 15.95
CA VAL A 54 -0.66 6.17 16.14
C VAL A 54 -0.56 5.46 14.79
N ILE A 55 -1.27 5.95 13.77
CA ILE A 55 -1.20 5.38 12.41
C ILE A 55 0.22 5.47 11.85
N LYS A 56 0.88 6.62 11.99
CA LYS A 56 2.26 6.81 11.51
C LYS A 56 3.23 5.87 12.22
N GLN A 57 3.11 5.73 13.54
CA GLN A 57 3.94 4.81 14.32
C GLN A 57 3.68 3.36 13.92
N ALA A 58 2.42 2.95 13.74
CA ALA A 58 2.08 1.61 13.29
C ALA A 58 2.65 1.32 11.88
N LEU A 59 2.62 2.28 10.96
CA LEU A 59 3.24 2.14 9.63
C LEU A 59 4.76 1.96 9.74
N GLU A 60 5.42 2.73 10.61
CA GLU A 60 6.85 2.61 10.85
C GLU A 60 7.23 1.26 11.46
N ASP A 61 6.54 0.87 12.52
CA ASP A 61 6.76 -0.38 13.25
C ASP A 61 6.53 -1.62 12.38
N PHE A 62 5.52 -1.59 11.49
CA PHE A 62 5.24 -2.67 10.56
C PHE A 62 6.12 -2.64 9.30
N HIS A 63 6.96 -1.62 9.11
CA HIS A 63 7.70 -1.39 7.87
C HIS A 63 6.79 -1.25 6.64
N LEU A 64 5.66 -0.55 6.81
CA LEU A 64 4.65 -0.32 5.78
C LEU A 64 4.63 1.15 5.31
N ARG A 65 5.70 1.92 5.47
CA ARG A 65 5.75 3.25 4.85
C ARG A 65 6.06 3.11 3.36
N PRO A 66 5.65 4.07 2.50
CA PRO A 66 5.94 3.99 1.07
C PRO A 66 7.43 3.78 0.75
N GLU A 67 8.33 4.34 1.57
CA GLU A 67 9.78 4.24 1.41
C GLU A 67 10.30 2.82 1.68
N ASP A 68 9.61 2.05 2.52
CA ASP A 68 10.00 0.68 2.87
C ASP A 68 9.83 -0.27 1.67
N PHE A 69 9.06 0.14 0.64
CA PHE A 69 8.84 -0.65 -0.57
C PHE A 69 9.85 -0.35 -1.70
N TRP A 70 10.65 0.71 -1.57
CA TRP A 70 11.51 1.19 -2.66
C TRP A 70 12.60 0.21 -3.11
N ASN A 71 13.03 -0.70 -2.25
CA ASN A 71 14.07 -1.67 -2.63
C ASN A 71 13.52 -3.08 -2.77
N LEU A 72 12.22 -3.19 -3.06
CA LEU A 72 11.52 -4.46 -3.23
C LEU A 72 11.09 -4.65 -4.67
N ASP A 73 11.05 -5.91 -5.08
CA ASP A 73 10.34 -6.38 -6.27
C ASP A 73 8.82 -6.39 -6.03
N PHE A 74 8.30 -5.21 -5.67
CA PHE A 74 6.90 -4.97 -5.40
C PHE A 74 6.54 -3.60 -5.96
N ASP A 75 5.52 -3.55 -6.81
CA ASP A 75 5.04 -2.32 -7.41
C ASP A 75 3.77 -1.86 -6.71
N LEU A 76 3.93 -0.91 -5.79
CA LEU A 76 2.80 -0.32 -5.07
C LEU A 76 1.85 0.42 -6.01
N VAL A 77 2.37 1.08 -7.04
CA VAL A 77 1.56 1.86 -7.98
C VAL A 77 0.72 0.93 -8.84
N GLU A 78 1.30 -0.17 -9.32
CA GLU A 78 0.57 -1.23 -10.02
C GLU A 78 -0.60 -1.75 -9.16
N ALA A 79 -0.35 -2.03 -7.88
CA ALA A 79 -1.37 -2.50 -6.95
C ALA A 79 -2.49 -1.48 -6.75
N GLN A 80 -2.14 -0.20 -6.57
CA GLN A 80 -3.09 0.90 -6.43
C GLN A 80 -3.96 1.06 -7.68
N VAL A 81 -3.35 1.01 -8.87
CA VAL A 81 -4.06 1.10 -10.15
C VAL A 81 -5.05 -0.05 -10.27
N GLN A 82 -4.63 -1.30 -10.05
CA GLN A 82 -5.49 -2.48 -10.15
C GLN A 82 -6.72 -2.39 -9.24
N ILE A 83 -6.56 -1.92 -8.00
CA ILE A 83 -7.69 -1.71 -7.09
C ILE A 83 -8.60 -0.57 -7.56
N SER A 84 -8.03 0.56 -8.01
CA SER A 84 -8.83 1.73 -8.41
C SER A 84 -9.65 1.55 -9.68
N VAL A 85 -9.21 0.68 -10.61
CA VAL A 85 -9.90 0.40 -11.88
C VAL A 85 -10.74 -0.88 -11.84
N ALA A 86 -10.82 -1.54 -10.69
CA ALA A 86 -11.60 -2.76 -10.53
C ALA A 86 -13.09 -2.50 -10.84
N SER A 87 -13.73 -3.45 -11.54
CA SER A 87 -15.14 -3.34 -11.90
C SER A 87 -16.03 -3.25 -10.65
N PRO A 88 -17.16 -2.51 -10.70
CA PRO A 88 -18.14 -2.50 -9.62
C PRO A 88 -18.55 -3.93 -9.23
N GLY A 89 -18.58 -4.22 -7.92
CA GLY A 89 -18.88 -5.56 -7.40
C GLY A 89 -17.68 -6.52 -7.35
N SER A 90 -16.48 -6.09 -7.75
CA SER A 90 -15.25 -6.88 -7.54
C SER A 90 -14.93 -7.02 -6.05
N ASP A 91 -14.40 -8.17 -5.66
CA ASP A 91 -13.90 -8.38 -4.30
C ASP A 91 -12.51 -7.76 -4.14
N LEU A 92 -12.49 -6.48 -3.78
CA LEU A 92 -11.26 -5.72 -3.58
C LEU A 92 -10.41 -6.27 -2.44
N ARG A 93 -11.01 -6.95 -1.45
CA ARG A 93 -10.30 -7.51 -0.31
C ARG A 93 -9.52 -8.75 -0.72
N THR A 94 -10.09 -9.59 -1.58
CA THR A 94 -9.37 -10.70 -2.20
C THR A 94 -8.24 -10.20 -3.10
N MET A 95 -8.46 -9.14 -3.89
CA MET A 95 -7.38 -8.53 -4.68
C MET A 95 -6.25 -7.98 -3.79
N ALA A 96 -6.60 -7.29 -2.70
CA ALA A 96 -5.64 -6.80 -1.72
C ALA A 96 -4.85 -7.93 -1.05
N ARG A 97 -5.46 -9.09 -0.83
CA ARG A 97 -4.77 -10.29 -0.32
C ARG A 97 -3.66 -10.73 -1.27
N THR A 98 -3.94 -10.79 -2.56
CA THR A 98 -2.94 -11.12 -3.59
C THR A 98 -1.77 -10.13 -3.56
N HIS A 99 -2.04 -8.82 -3.45
CA HIS A 99 -0.98 -7.81 -3.34
C HIS A 99 -0.20 -7.92 -2.03
N TRP A 100 -0.87 -8.20 -0.93
CA TRP A 100 -0.25 -8.43 0.37
C TRP A 100 0.72 -9.62 0.33
N GLU A 101 0.31 -10.74 -0.27
CA GLU A 101 1.15 -11.92 -0.43
C GLU A 101 2.37 -11.64 -1.34
N ARG A 102 2.17 -10.88 -2.43
CA ARG A 102 3.28 -10.39 -3.27
C ARG A 102 4.27 -9.54 -2.45
N LEU A 103 3.78 -8.64 -1.59
CA LEU A 103 4.64 -7.83 -0.71
C LEU A 103 5.40 -8.71 0.29
N MET A 104 4.72 -9.63 0.98
CA MET A 104 5.35 -10.51 1.99
C MET A 104 6.42 -11.43 1.38
N THR A 105 6.29 -11.76 0.10
CA THR A 105 7.24 -12.61 -0.64
C THR A 105 8.20 -11.80 -1.51
N ALA A 106 8.13 -10.46 -1.46
CA ALA A 106 8.92 -9.59 -2.29
C ALA A 106 10.40 -9.74 -1.98
N LYS A 107 11.18 -10.01 -3.03
CA LYS A 107 12.62 -10.07 -2.93
C LYS A 107 13.19 -8.67 -3.03
N PRO A 108 14.37 -8.43 -2.45
CA PRO A 108 14.98 -7.13 -2.58
C PRO A 108 15.44 -6.92 -4.02
N ALA A 109 14.98 -5.84 -4.64
CA ALA A 109 15.38 -5.41 -5.97
C ALA A 109 16.25 -4.16 -5.84
N LYS A 110 17.42 -4.15 -6.49
CA LYS A 110 18.19 -2.93 -6.68
C LYS A 110 17.50 -2.13 -7.80
N ARG A 111 16.40 -1.46 -7.45
CA ARG A 111 15.54 -0.74 -8.40
C ARG A 111 16.19 0.61 -8.73
N ASP A 112 16.46 0.84 -10.01
CA ASP A 112 16.94 2.13 -10.52
C ASP A 112 15.72 3.03 -10.75
N TRP A 113 15.29 3.68 -9.66
CA TRP A 113 14.12 4.56 -9.63
C TRP A 113 14.20 5.70 -10.65
N GLU A 114 15.41 6.18 -10.94
CA GLU A 114 15.63 7.26 -11.90
C GLU A 114 15.40 6.80 -13.34
N ALA A 115 15.74 5.54 -13.66
CA ALA A 115 15.41 4.92 -14.93
C ALA A 115 13.91 4.61 -15.09
N GLU A 116 13.21 4.32 -13.98
CA GLU A 116 11.79 3.97 -13.98
C GLU A 116 10.89 5.20 -14.11
N LEU A 117 11.14 6.26 -13.32
CA LEU A 117 10.50 7.57 -13.48
C LEU A 117 10.66 8.16 -14.89
N ARG A 118 11.83 7.94 -15.52
CA ARG A 118 12.11 8.36 -16.90
C ARG A 118 11.30 7.54 -17.92
N ARG A 119 11.06 6.25 -17.67
CA ARG A 119 10.20 5.39 -18.52
C ARG A 119 8.73 5.77 -18.37
N ASP A 120 8.25 6.03 -17.16
CA ASP A 120 6.86 6.44 -16.92
C ASP A 120 6.53 7.80 -17.53
N ALA A 121 7.46 8.75 -17.44
CA ALA A 121 7.33 10.03 -18.15
C ALA A 121 7.24 9.85 -19.68
N ALA A 122 7.98 8.89 -20.24
CA ALA A 122 7.95 8.59 -21.67
C ALA A 122 6.68 7.85 -22.12
N ILE A 123 6.09 7.02 -21.27
CA ILE A 123 4.81 6.34 -21.54
C ILE A 123 3.65 7.34 -21.45
N ASN A 124 3.61 8.18 -20.41
CA ASN A 124 2.59 9.23 -20.27
C ASN A 124 2.62 10.26 -21.41
N ALA A 125 3.79 10.49 -22.02
CA ALA A 125 3.91 11.34 -23.21
C ALA A 125 3.30 10.71 -24.48
N LYS A 126 3.18 9.37 -24.55
CA LYS A 126 2.59 8.65 -25.69
C LYS A 126 1.08 8.45 -25.59
N THR A 127 0.49 8.61 -24.40
CA THR A 127 -0.95 8.39 -24.14
C THR A 127 -1.77 9.70 -24.10
N LYS A 128 -1.18 10.84 -24.52
CA LYS A 128 -1.95 12.06 -24.82
C LYS A 128 -2.69 11.89 -26.14
N TRP A 129 -3.92 11.37 -26.06
CA TRP A 129 -5.04 11.40 -27.03
C TRP A 129 -4.72 11.85 -28.47
N THR A 130 -4.86 10.91 -29.42
CA THR A 130 -5.62 11.16 -30.66
C THR A 130 -7.09 10.86 -30.40
#